data_AF-A0A367ES68-F1
#
_entry.id   AF-A0A367ES68-F1
#
_cell.length_a   1.000
_cell.length_b   1.000
_cell.length_c   1.000
_cell.angle_alpha   90.00
_cell.angle_beta   90.00
_cell.angle_gamma   90.00
#
_symmetry.space_group_name_H-M   'P 1'
#
loop_
_entity.id
_entity.type
_entity.pdbx_description
1 polymer ?
#
loop_
_entity_poly.entity_id
_entity_poly.type
_entity_poly.pdbx_seq_one_letter_code
_entity_poly.pdbx_strand_id
1 'polypeptide(L)'
;MSLRDLVRETAVARMSPAEKLAQLRDVRLYFQRPETPGFLVTETSEGPVVPVFTSWQRLALFAGACGWASTTAEDLVGLLPEGVRALVDPLGEQPFLLDGTTLAGPADVADPTDAADVADPTDAADVADPDGAKGR
;
A
#
# COMPACT_ATOMS: atom_id res chain seq x y z
N MET A 1 19.37 -13.91 21.10
CA MET A 1 19.88 -13.09 20.00
C MET A 1 20.83 -13.90 19.15
N SER A 2 20.42 -14.28 17.95
CA SER A 2 21.24 -14.99 16.95
C SER A 2 21.95 -14.00 16.02
N LEU A 3 23.06 -14.40 15.40
CA LEU A 3 23.72 -13.61 14.34
C LEU A 3 22.74 -13.26 13.21
N ARG A 4 21.78 -14.14 12.92
CA ARG A 4 20.72 -13.86 11.93
C ARG A 4 19.80 -12.73 12.37
N ASP A 5 19.46 -12.66 13.65
CA ASP A 5 18.63 -11.58 14.20
C ASP A 5 19.38 -10.26 14.11
N LEU A 6 20.66 -10.26 14.50
CA LEU A 6 21.50 -9.06 14.43
C LEU A 6 21.70 -8.56 12.99
N VAL A 7 21.92 -9.47 12.03
CA VAL A 7 22.03 -9.10 10.60
C VAL A 7 20.69 -8.54 10.09
N ARG A 8 19.56 -9.14 10.47
CA ARG A 8 18.22 -8.64 10.12
C ARG A 8 17.97 -7.26 10.71
N GLU A 9 18.24 -7.06 11.98
CA GLU A 9 18.09 -5.77 12.67
C GLU A 9 18.98 -4.71 12.03
N THR A 10 20.24 -5.04 11.73
CA THR A 10 21.17 -4.12 11.07
C THR A 10 20.72 -3.78 9.66
N ALA A 11 20.21 -4.76 8.90
CA ALA A 11 19.67 -4.52 7.57
C ALA A 11 18.46 -3.59 7.61
N VAL A 12 17.51 -3.82 8.54
CA VAL A 12 16.35 -2.95 8.74
C VAL A 12 16.77 -1.55 9.23
N ALA A 13 17.78 -1.45 10.08
CA ALA A 13 18.29 -0.17 10.57
C ALA A 13 18.94 0.68 9.46
N ARG A 14 19.54 0.02 8.46
CA ARG A 14 20.16 0.70 7.30
C ARG A 14 19.19 1.08 6.20
N MET A 15 17.98 0.49 6.18
CA MET A 15 16.97 0.81 5.17
C MET A 15 16.41 2.21 5.36
N SER A 16 16.30 2.92 4.25
CA SER A 16 15.54 4.15 4.15
C SER A 16 14.05 3.91 4.44
N PRO A 17 13.29 4.94 4.84
CA PRO A 17 11.84 4.82 5.03
C PRO A 17 11.10 4.31 3.78
N ALA A 18 11.54 4.73 2.59
CA ALA A 18 10.95 4.29 1.32
C ALA A 18 11.16 2.79 1.06
N GLU A 19 12.35 2.26 1.34
CA GLU A 19 12.64 0.83 1.22
C GLU A 19 11.83 0.00 2.23
N LYS A 20 11.63 0.51 3.44
CA LYS A 20 10.77 -0.13 4.45
C LYS A 20 9.31 -0.18 4.00
N LEU A 21 8.80 0.90 3.41
CA LEU A 21 7.46 0.94 2.84
C LEU A 21 7.31 -0.02 1.66
N ALA A 22 8.30 -0.05 0.75
CA ALA A 22 8.30 -0.99 -0.36
C ALA A 22 8.28 -2.44 0.13
N GLN A 23 9.11 -2.78 1.14
CA GLN A 23 9.03 -4.11 1.75
C GLN A 23 7.69 -4.38 2.42
N LEU A 24 7.12 -3.38 3.11
CA LEU A 24 5.83 -3.52 3.77
C LEU A 24 4.73 -3.87 2.77
N ARG A 25 4.71 -3.27 1.57
CA ARG A 25 3.76 -3.57 0.48
C ARG A 25 3.74 -5.05 0.12
N ASP A 26 4.92 -5.65 0.00
CA ASP A 26 5.09 -7.07 -0.32
C ASP A 26 4.90 -8.02 0.87
N VAL A 27 4.75 -7.52 2.11
CA VAL A 27 4.57 -8.38 3.29
C VAL A 27 3.28 -9.18 3.15
N ARG A 28 3.40 -10.49 3.36
CA ARG A 28 2.25 -11.40 3.45
C ARG A 28 1.59 -11.29 4.81
N LEU A 29 0.32 -10.89 4.80
CA LEU A 29 -0.55 -10.81 5.96
C LEU A 29 -1.56 -11.96 5.94
N TYR A 30 -1.90 -12.45 7.12
CA TYR A 30 -2.85 -13.53 7.37
C TYR A 30 -4.06 -12.98 8.09
N PHE A 31 -5.25 -13.47 7.74
CA PHE A 31 -6.49 -13.06 8.38
C PHE A 31 -7.48 -14.22 8.41
N GLN A 32 -8.46 -14.12 9.30
CA GLN A 32 -9.52 -15.10 9.39
C GLN A 32 -10.41 -15.02 8.14
N ARG A 33 -10.64 -16.17 7.50
CA ARG A 33 -11.48 -16.28 6.31
C ARG A 33 -12.96 -16.45 6.74
N PRO A 34 -13.84 -15.47 6.46
CA PRO A 34 -15.28 -15.65 6.67
C PRO A 34 -15.89 -16.67 5.71
N GLU A 35 -17.12 -17.13 6.02
CA GLU A 35 -17.87 -18.06 5.16
C GLU A 35 -18.27 -17.43 3.82
N THR A 36 -18.61 -16.14 3.85
CA THR A 36 -18.90 -15.32 2.66
C THR A 36 -17.65 -14.50 2.29
N PRO A 37 -17.31 -14.32 1.00
CA PRO A 37 -16.19 -13.48 0.60
C PRO A 37 -16.26 -12.08 1.22
N GLY A 38 -15.20 -11.68 1.91
CA GLY A 38 -15.11 -10.38 2.58
C GLY A 38 -14.12 -10.38 3.74
N PHE A 39 -14.14 -9.30 4.53
CA PHE A 39 -13.32 -9.14 5.72
C PHE A 39 -14.19 -9.12 6.97
N LEU A 40 -13.67 -9.69 8.06
CA LEU A 40 -14.27 -9.57 9.37
C LEU A 40 -13.85 -8.23 9.99
N VAL A 41 -14.78 -7.29 10.00
CA VAL A 41 -14.59 -5.96 10.57
C VAL A 41 -15.00 -5.97 12.05
N THR A 42 -14.14 -5.40 12.89
CA THR A 42 -14.38 -5.18 14.31
C THR A 42 -14.58 -3.69 14.54
N GLU A 43 -15.70 -3.32 15.15
CA GLU A 43 -15.96 -1.95 15.59
C GLU A 43 -15.07 -1.63 16.79
N THR A 44 -14.28 -0.55 16.70
CA THR A 44 -13.47 -0.05 17.83
C THR A 44 -13.77 1.41 18.09
N SER A 45 -13.32 1.93 19.24
CA SER A 45 -13.43 3.36 19.57
C SER A 45 -12.72 4.27 18.56
N GLU A 46 -11.75 3.74 17.81
CA GLU A 46 -11.02 4.48 16.78
C GLU A 46 -11.62 4.26 15.38
N GLY A 47 -12.68 3.45 15.25
CA GLY A 47 -13.35 3.14 13.99
C GLY A 47 -13.30 1.64 13.62
N PRO A 48 -13.86 1.27 12.46
CA PRO A 48 -13.91 -0.11 12.00
C PRO A 48 -12.52 -0.60 11.59
N VAL A 49 -12.08 -1.73 12.15
CA VAL A 49 -10.77 -2.32 11.84
C VAL A 49 -10.85 -3.80 11.49
N VAL A 50 -9.97 -4.26 10.60
CA VAL A 50 -9.80 -5.67 10.25
C VAL A 50 -8.54 -6.19 10.93
N PRO A 51 -8.63 -7.17 11.85
CA PRO A 51 -7.45 -7.76 12.47
C PRO A 51 -6.71 -8.63 11.45
N VAL A 52 -5.46 -8.28 11.19
CA VAL A 52 -4.56 -9.02 10.30
C VAL A 52 -3.26 -9.35 11.02
N PHE A 53 -2.54 -10.36 10.56
CA PHE A 53 -1.41 -10.94 11.29
C PHE A 53 -0.21 -11.19 10.39
N THR A 54 0.99 -10.96 10.90
CA THR A 54 2.24 -11.27 10.15
C THR A 54 2.58 -12.77 10.16
N SER A 55 1.90 -13.56 11.00
CA SER A 55 2.11 -15.00 11.10
C SER A 55 0.83 -15.76 11.46
N TRP A 56 0.75 -17.01 10.98
CA TRP A 56 -0.34 -17.93 11.30
C TRP A 56 -0.43 -18.24 12.81
N GLN A 57 0.69 -18.26 13.53
CA GLN A 57 0.69 -18.46 14.98
C GLN A 57 -0.03 -17.32 15.70
N ARG A 58 0.21 -16.07 15.30
CA ARG A 58 -0.48 -14.91 15.87
C ARG A 58 -1.98 -14.94 15.56
N LEU A 59 -2.36 -15.34 14.35
CA LEU A 59 -3.76 -15.57 14.00
C LEU A 59 -4.40 -16.65 14.90
N ALA A 60 -3.73 -17.79 15.08
CA ALA A 60 -4.24 -18.88 15.91
C ALA A 60 -4.36 -18.47 17.40
N LEU A 61 -3.47 -17.60 17.89
CA LEU A 61 -3.57 -17.04 19.24
C LEU A 61 -4.79 -16.11 19.40
N PHE A 62 -5.14 -15.37 18.34
CA PHE A 62 -6.25 -14.43 18.36
C PHE A 62 -7.62 -15.09 18.16
N ALA A 63 -7.76 -15.90 17.10
CA ALA A 63 -9.03 -16.47 16.66
C ALA A 63 -9.19 -17.97 16.98
N GLY A 64 -8.15 -18.63 17.50
CA GLY A 64 -8.14 -20.07 17.68
C GLY A 64 -8.03 -20.82 16.34
N ALA A 65 -8.57 -22.05 16.29
CA ALA A 65 -8.62 -22.84 15.06
C ALA A 65 -9.70 -22.28 14.12
N CYS A 66 -9.29 -21.55 13.09
CA CYS A 66 -10.19 -20.95 12.11
C CYS A 66 -9.75 -21.23 10.65
N GLY A 67 -10.67 -21.04 9.71
CA GLY A 67 -10.30 -20.88 8.30
C GLY A 67 -9.48 -19.60 8.14
N TRP A 68 -8.42 -19.63 7.34
CA TRP A 68 -7.54 -18.49 7.13
C TRP A 68 -7.32 -18.24 5.64
N ALA A 69 -7.02 -16.99 5.33
CA ALA A 69 -6.55 -16.54 4.03
C ALA A 69 -5.30 -15.67 4.21
N SER A 70 -4.56 -15.49 3.13
CA SER A 70 -3.37 -14.62 3.12
C SER A 70 -3.34 -13.77 1.87
N THR A 71 -2.90 -12.53 2.01
CA THR A 71 -2.70 -11.61 0.89
C THR A 71 -1.52 -10.68 1.18
N THR A 72 -1.05 -9.93 0.18
CA THR A 72 -0.02 -8.90 0.40
C THR A 72 -0.62 -7.69 1.11
N ALA A 73 0.21 -6.86 1.75
CA ALA A 73 -0.27 -5.65 2.40
C ALA A 73 -0.83 -4.65 1.39
N GLU A 74 -0.24 -4.57 0.19
CA GLU A 74 -0.74 -3.76 -0.91
C GLU A 74 -2.12 -4.20 -1.39
N ASP A 75 -2.28 -5.50 -1.70
CA ASP A 75 -3.57 -6.04 -2.12
C ASP A 75 -4.62 -5.88 -1.01
N LEU A 76 -4.23 -6.07 0.25
CA LEU A 76 -5.13 -5.90 1.39
C LEU A 76 -5.72 -4.49 1.40
N VAL A 77 -4.85 -3.47 1.33
CA VAL A 77 -5.24 -2.07 1.37
C VAL A 77 -6.13 -1.69 0.17
N GLY A 78 -5.84 -2.23 -1.03
CA GLY A 78 -6.68 -2.02 -2.21
C GLY A 78 -8.06 -2.69 -2.15
N LEU A 79 -8.23 -3.71 -1.30
CA LEU A 79 -9.48 -4.45 -1.13
C LEU A 79 -10.32 -3.97 0.07
N LEU A 80 -9.76 -3.12 0.93
CA LEU A 80 -10.47 -2.64 2.11
C LEU A 80 -11.59 -1.65 1.74
N PRO A 81 -12.76 -1.71 2.41
CA PRO A 81 -13.80 -0.70 2.25
C PRO A 81 -13.32 0.68 2.73
N GLU A 82 -13.88 1.74 2.16
CA GLU A 82 -13.61 3.11 2.61
C GLU A 82 -13.91 3.29 4.10
N GLY A 83 -12.97 3.89 4.83
CA GLY A 83 -13.08 4.13 6.27
C GLY A 83 -12.69 2.94 7.16
N VAL A 84 -12.41 1.76 6.58
CA VAL A 84 -11.94 0.58 7.31
C VAL A 84 -10.42 0.49 7.26
N ARG A 85 -9.79 0.22 8.41
CA ARG A 85 -8.33 0.11 8.53
C ARG A 85 -7.90 -1.29 8.92
N ALA A 86 -6.72 -1.73 8.53
CA ALA A 86 -6.17 -3.01 8.96
C ALA A 86 -5.38 -2.84 10.25
N LEU A 87 -5.70 -3.62 11.29
CA LEU A 87 -4.94 -3.66 12.54
C LEU A 87 -3.98 -4.85 12.49
N VAL A 88 -2.69 -4.57 12.35
CA VAL A 88 -1.64 -5.58 12.22
C VAL A 88 -1.19 -6.04 13.60
N ASP A 89 -1.27 -7.35 13.83
CA ASP A 89 -0.85 -8.05 15.05
C ASP A 89 -1.33 -7.39 16.36
N PRO A 90 -2.65 -7.34 16.62
CA PRO A 90 -3.22 -6.72 17.83
C PRO A 90 -2.68 -7.27 19.16
N LEU A 91 -2.27 -8.55 19.17
CA LEU A 91 -1.65 -9.22 20.33
C LEU A 91 -0.12 -9.24 20.27
N GLY A 92 0.47 -8.55 19.29
CA GLY A 92 1.91 -8.46 19.11
C GLY A 92 2.56 -7.41 20.02
N GLU A 93 3.90 -7.38 20.01
CA GLU A 93 4.68 -6.42 20.80
C GLU A 93 4.52 -4.96 20.33
N GLN A 94 4.21 -4.78 19.04
CA GLN A 94 3.99 -3.46 18.45
C GLN A 94 2.86 -3.53 17.43
N PRO A 95 1.59 -3.46 17.89
CA PRO A 95 0.46 -3.38 16.99
C PRO A 95 0.50 -2.04 16.25
N PHE A 96 0.15 -2.06 14.97
CA PHE A 96 0.05 -0.83 14.17
C PHE A 96 -1.14 -0.90 13.21
N LEU A 97 -1.66 0.27 12.87
CA LEU A 97 -2.73 0.43 11.88
C LEU A 97 -2.12 0.62 10.50
N LEU A 98 -2.72 -0.04 9.52
CA LEU A 98 -2.37 0.02 8.11
C LEU A 98 -3.59 0.47 7.31
N ASP A 99 -3.39 1.46 6.45
CA ASP A 99 -4.38 2.05 5.56
C ASP A 99 -3.74 2.53 4.24
N GLY A 100 -4.55 3.01 3.30
CA GLY A 100 -4.07 3.52 2.00
C GLY A 100 -3.02 4.61 2.12
N THR A 101 -3.21 5.55 3.03
CA THR A 101 -2.34 6.72 3.18
C THR A 101 -0.99 6.35 3.81
N THR A 102 -0.98 5.44 4.80
CA THR A 102 0.26 4.93 5.38
C THR A 102 1.09 4.14 4.37
N LEU A 103 0.45 3.38 3.47
CA LEU A 103 1.16 2.55 2.49
C LEU A 103 1.63 3.34 1.24
N ALA A 104 0.90 4.39 0.85
CA ALA A 104 1.27 5.31 -0.24
C ALA A 104 2.58 6.07 0.08
N GLY A 105 2.82 6.39 1.35
CA GLY A 105 3.98 7.18 1.77
C GLY A 105 3.87 8.66 1.36
N PRO A 106 4.76 9.53 1.87
CA PRO A 106 4.65 10.98 1.67
C PRO A 106 4.97 11.45 0.24
N ALA A 107 5.39 10.56 -0.67
CA ALA A 107 5.75 10.90 -2.05
C ALA A 107 4.64 10.58 -3.07
N ASP A 108 3.60 9.84 -2.67
CA ASP A 108 2.54 9.35 -3.58
C ASP A 108 1.19 10.06 -3.34
N VAL A 109 1.13 10.96 -2.35
CA VAL A 109 0.13 12.03 -2.32
C VAL A 109 0.57 13.07 -3.34
N ALA A 110 0.22 12.82 -4.61
CA ALA A 110 0.31 13.81 -5.66
C ALA A 110 -0.40 15.09 -5.19
N ASP A 111 0.38 16.15 -5.09
CA ASP A 111 -0.08 17.51 -4.87
C ASP A 111 -1.18 17.83 -5.91
N PRO A 112 -2.39 18.25 -5.51
CA PRO A 112 -3.51 18.51 -6.44
C PRO A 112 -3.29 19.74 -7.34
N THR A 113 -2.08 20.28 -7.40
CA THR A 113 -1.72 21.50 -8.14
C THR A 113 -1.18 21.21 -9.54
N ASP A 114 -0.91 19.95 -9.90
CA ASP A 114 -0.45 19.55 -11.25
C ASP A 114 -1.62 19.31 -12.23
N ALA A 115 -2.59 20.23 -12.25
CA ALA A 115 -3.70 20.27 -13.20
C ALA A 115 -3.82 21.63 -13.91
N ALA A 116 -2.82 22.50 -13.77
CA ALA A 116 -2.81 23.83 -14.35
C ALA A 116 -1.58 24.08 -15.23
N ASP A 117 -1.43 23.29 -16.29
CA ASP A 117 -0.72 23.76 -17.50
C ASP A 117 -1.57 23.47 -18.73
N VAL A 118 -2.76 24.08 -18.77
CA VAL A 118 -3.45 24.39 -20.02
C VAL A 118 -3.00 25.80 -20.41
N ALA A 119 -1.86 25.89 -21.09
CA ALA A 119 -1.47 27.10 -21.80
C ALA A 119 -1.99 27.04 -23.25
N ASP A 120 -3.16 27.64 -23.40
CA ASP A 120 -3.75 28.43 -24.48
C ASP A 120 -3.21 28.30 -25.95
N PRO A 121 -4.11 28.21 -26.96
CA PRO A 121 -3.76 28.10 -28.37
C PRO A 121 -3.68 29.48 -29.04
N THR A 122 -2.49 29.99 -29.33
CA THR A 122 -2.32 30.99 -30.39
C THR A 122 -0.86 31.09 -30.83
N ASP A 123 -0.54 30.61 -32.03
CA ASP A 123 0.20 31.46 -32.96
C ASP A 123 -0.05 31.03 -34.41
N ALA A 124 -0.52 31.98 -35.19
CA ALA A 124 -0.74 31.90 -36.61
C ALA A 124 0.22 32.88 -37.26
N ALA A 125 1.28 32.38 -37.91
CA ALA A 125 2.03 33.04 -38.99
C ALA A 125 3.07 32.02 -39.52
N ASP A 126 2.88 31.48 -40.71
CA ASP A 126 3.39 32.05 -41.97
C ASP A 126 4.92 31.93 -42.11
N VAL A 127 5.38 30.92 -42.86
CA VAL A 127 6.52 31.05 -43.77
C VAL A 127 6.25 30.19 -45.01
N ALA A 128 6.31 30.87 -46.15
CA ALA A 128 6.06 30.41 -47.50
C ALA A 128 7.19 29.54 -48.12
N ASP A 129 6.82 28.97 -49.28
CA ASP A 129 7.62 28.43 -50.40
C ASP A 129 8.20 27.00 -50.32
N PRO A 130 7.64 26.05 -51.10
CA PRO A 130 8.36 24.89 -51.59
C PRO A 130 8.96 25.17 -52.98
N ASP A 131 10.26 25.45 -53.02
CA ASP A 131 11.07 25.42 -54.25
C ASP A 131 11.09 24.00 -54.86
N GLY A 132 11.09 23.97 -56.19
CA GLY A 132 10.76 22.81 -56.99
C GLY A 132 11.84 21.74 -57.12
N ALA A 133 11.41 20.59 -57.63
CA ALA A 133 12.06 19.78 -58.68
C ALA A 133 11.91 18.27 -58.44
N LYS A 134 10.97 17.64 -59.17
CA LYS A 134 11.21 16.60 -60.20
C LYS A 134 9.95 15.76 -60.42
N GLY A 135 9.40 15.79 -61.62
CA GLY A 135 8.41 14.76 -61.99
C GLY A 135 7.56 14.98 -63.23
N ARG A 136 8.19 15.23 -64.39
CA ARG A 136 7.66 15.10 -65.76
C ARG A 136 6.59 16.07 -66.26
#